data_AF-A0A8T8E6B0-F1
#
_entry.id   AF-A0A8T8E6B0-F1
#
_cell.length_a   1.000
_cell.length_b   1.000
_cell.length_c   1.000
_cell.angle_alpha   90.00
_cell.angle_beta   90.00
_cell.angle_gamma   90.00
#
_symmetry.space_group_name_H-M   'P 1'
#
loop_
_entity.id
_entity.type
_entity.pdbx_description
1 polymer ?
#
loop_
_entity_poly.entity_id
_entity_poly.type
_entity_poly.pdbx_seq_one_letter_code
_entity_poly.pdbx_strand_id
1 'polypeptide(L)'
;MLEGVSGALFVTGLVLLAVNGPLSQVRSLLIVDFVLNVLPIAVAAILYVRVASETSVVEIAVLVLWAYFALSVSGVIGYFAFGGQSTSYPGELAELTNHVLLFIGTIAVLGGLYMAAATQDKRPLLKWGLVAVVPLGQLVVYAVSAV
;
A
#
# COMPACT_ATOMS: atom_id res chain seq x y z
N MET A 1 -10.60 2.10 -19.20
CA MET A 1 -9.57 1.02 -19.18
C MET A 1 -8.81 0.98 -17.85
N LEU A 2 -8.19 2.08 -17.39
CA LEU A 2 -7.41 2.11 -16.13
C LEU A 2 -8.23 1.80 -14.86
N GLU A 3 -9.53 2.10 -14.83
CA GLU A 3 -10.43 1.71 -13.72
C GLU A 3 -10.55 0.19 -13.58
N GLY A 4 -10.68 -0.51 -14.71
CA GLY A 4 -10.72 -1.97 -14.73
C GLY A 4 -9.39 -2.60 -14.29
N VAL A 5 -8.27 -1.97 -14.65
CA VAL A 5 -6.92 -2.46 -14.29
C VAL A 5 -6.65 -2.30 -12.79
N SER A 6 -6.90 -1.12 -12.22
CA SER A 6 -6.71 -0.90 -10.77
C SER A 6 -7.64 -1.78 -9.93
N GLY A 7 -8.90 -1.94 -10.35
CA GLY A 7 -9.83 -2.88 -9.71
C GLY A 7 -9.38 -4.34 -9.83
N ALA A 8 -8.90 -4.77 -11.00
CA ALA A 8 -8.38 -6.12 -11.20
C ALA A 8 -7.14 -6.40 -10.34
N LEU A 9 -6.21 -5.45 -10.23
CA LEU A 9 -5.03 -5.57 -9.37
C LEU A 9 -5.41 -5.64 -7.88
N PHE A 10 -6.40 -4.85 -7.46
CA PHE A 10 -6.93 -4.91 -6.10
C PHE A 10 -7.52 -6.29 -5.79
N VAL A 11 -8.40 -6.80 -6.66
CA VAL A 11 -9.01 -8.14 -6.50
C VAL A 11 -7.93 -9.23 -6.54
N THR A 12 -6.94 -9.10 -7.41
CA THR A 12 -5.81 -10.04 -7.51
C THR A 12 -5.05 -10.11 -6.19
N GLY A 13 -4.79 -8.97 -5.54
CA GLY A 13 -4.14 -8.95 -4.22
C GLY A 13 -4.94 -9.71 -3.15
N LEU A 14 -6.26 -9.49 -3.09
CA LEU A 14 -7.13 -10.21 -2.15
C LEU A 14 -7.14 -11.72 -2.40
N VAL A 15 -7.21 -12.13 -3.67
CA VAL A 15 -7.17 -13.55 -4.05
C VAL A 15 -5.83 -14.17 -3.68
N LEU A 16 -4.72 -13.47 -3.95
CA LEU A 16 -3.38 -13.95 -3.61
C LEU A 16 -3.19 -14.11 -2.10
N LEU A 17 -3.71 -13.19 -1.29
CA LEU A 17 -3.71 -13.33 0.17
C LEU A 17 -4.58 -14.50 0.63
N ALA A 18 -5.78 -14.66 0.06
CA ALA A 18 -6.67 -15.77 0.40
C ALA A 18 -6.04 -17.14 0.05
N VAL A 19 -5.36 -17.23 -1.10
CA VAL A 19 -4.60 -18.41 -1.53
C VAL A 19 -3.35 -18.62 -0.67
N ASN A 20 -2.87 -17.62 0.06
CA ASN A 20 -1.80 -17.74 1.04
C ASN A 20 -2.34 -17.90 2.48
N GLY A 21 -3.65 -18.07 2.62
CA GLY A 21 -4.33 -18.13 3.90
C GLY A 21 -4.29 -19.51 4.57
N PRO A 22 -4.86 -19.63 5.79
CA PRO A 22 -4.86 -20.85 6.60
C PRO A 22 -5.40 -22.10 5.92
N LEU A 23 -6.28 -21.94 4.94
CA LEU A 23 -6.97 -23.05 4.27
C LEU A 23 -6.20 -23.56 3.02
N SER A 24 -5.03 -22.99 2.74
CA SER A 24 -4.26 -23.29 1.54
C SER A 24 -3.01 -24.12 1.83
N GLN A 25 -2.64 -24.97 0.86
CA GLN A 25 -1.35 -25.68 0.88
C GLN A 25 -0.18 -24.79 0.40
N VAL A 26 -0.47 -23.60 -0.12
CA VAL A 26 0.52 -22.62 -0.58
C VAL A 26 0.72 -21.59 0.53
N ARG A 27 1.85 -21.68 1.25
CA ARG A 27 2.33 -20.63 2.15
C ARG A 27 3.61 -20.03 1.61
N SER A 28 3.61 -18.73 1.28
CA SER A 28 4.76 -18.06 0.67
C SER A 28 4.92 -16.62 1.15
N LEU A 29 6.04 -16.31 1.79
CA LEU A 29 6.37 -14.94 2.19
C LEU A 29 6.51 -14.02 0.97
N LEU A 30 6.99 -14.53 -0.17
CA LEU A 30 7.12 -13.75 -1.40
C LEU A 30 5.77 -13.24 -1.92
N ILE A 31 4.71 -14.04 -1.78
CA ILE A 31 3.36 -13.61 -2.17
C ILE A 31 2.88 -12.49 -1.24
N VAL A 32 3.12 -12.61 0.07
CA VAL A 32 2.77 -11.55 1.04
C VAL A 32 3.53 -10.27 0.72
N ASP A 33 4.84 -10.33 0.54
CA ASP A 33 5.68 -9.17 0.23
C ASP A 33 5.27 -8.50 -1.08
N PHE A 34 4.97 -9.29 -2.11
CA PHE A 34 4.48 -8.77 -3.39
C PHE A 34 3.14 -8.05 -3.23
N VAL A 35 2.18 -8.65 -2.52
CA VAL A 35 0.86 -8.06 -2.34
C VAL A 35 0.91 -6.82 -1.45
N LEU A 36 1.74 -6.79 -0.41
CA LEU A 36 1.78 -5.68 0.54
C LEU A 36 2.65 -4.51 0.06
N ASN A 37 3.65 -4.76 -0.78
CA ASN A 37 4.58 -3.72 -1.21
C ASN A 37 4.44 -3.36 -2.69
N VAL A 38 4.32 -4.34 -3.60
CA VAL A 38 4.39 -4.07 -5.04
C VAL A 38 3.03 -3.69 -5.61
N LEU A 39 1.99 -4.46 -5.31
CA LEU A 39 0.64 -4.19 -5.83
C LEU A 39 0.10 -2.80 -5.43
N PRO A 40 0.24 -2.33 -4.18
CA PRO A 40 -0.30 -1.03 -3.78
C PRO A 40 0.41 0.12 -4.50
N ILE A 41 1.72 -0.01 -4.73
CA ILE A 41 2.50 0.98 -5.50
C ILE A 41 2.01 1.02 -6.95
N ALA A 42 1.82 -0.14 -7.58
CA ALA A 42 1.30 -0.22 -8.95
C ALA A 42 -0.09 0.40 -9.07
N VAL A 43 -1.00 0.08 -8.13
CA VAL A 43 -2.34 0.66 -8.08
C VAL A 43 -2.26 2.18 -7.89
N ALA A 44 -1.45 2.66 -6.96
CA ALA A 44 -1.30 4.09 -6.68
C ALA A 44 -0.73 4.86 -7.89
N ALA A 45 0.25 4.29 -8.60
CA ALA A 45 0.78 4.89 -9.82
C ALA A 45 -0.27 4.97 -10.93
N ILE A 46 -1.07 3.92 -11.12
CA ILE A 46 -2.19 3.92 -12.08
C ILE A 46 -3.23 4.99 -11.72
N LEU A 47 -3.58 5.10 -10.44
CA LEU A 47 -4.53 6.09 -9.94
C LEU A 47 -4.00 7.52 -10.09
N TYR A 48 -2.69 7.72 -9.89
CA TYR A 48 -2.01 8.99 -10.11
C TYR A 48 -2.11 9.43 -11.58
N VAL A 49 -1.65 8.58 -12.50
CA VAL A 49 -1.62 8.84 -13.95
C VAL A 49 -3.02 9.11 -14.50
N ARG A 50 -4.05 8.46 -13.92
CA ARG A 50 -5.44 8.68 -14.30
C ARG A 50 -5.92 10.11 -14.01
N VAL A 51 -5.42 10.74 -12.96
CA VAL A 51 -5.90 12.03 -12.46
C VAL A 51 -5.01 13.19 -12.90
N ALA A 52 -3.71 12.95 -13.04
CA ALA A 52 -2.74 13.98 -13.38
C ALA A 52 -3.01 14.57 -14.77
N SER A 53 -2.88 15.89 -14.90
CA SER A 53 -3.15 16.59 -16.16
C SER A 53 -1.99 16.45 -17.15
N GLU A 54 -0.78 16.42 -16.63
CA GLU A 54 0.45 16.12 -17.36
C GLU A 54 1.28 15.17 -16.50
N THR A 55 1.88 14.14 -17.11
CA THR A 55 2.69 13.18 -16.36
C THR A 55 3.98 12.88 -17.09
N SER A 56 5.10 13.17 -16.42
CA SER A 56 6.42 12.77 -16.86
C SER A 56 6.74 11.35 -16.37
N VAL A 57 7.42 10.56 -17.21
CA VAL A 57 7.94 9.24 -16.81
C VAL A 57 8.88 9.35 -15.60
N VAL A 58 9.65 10.43 -15.51
CA VAL A 58 10.54 10.70 -14.37
C VAL A 58 9.73 10.92 -13.10
N GLU A 59 8.60 11.61 -13.20
CA GLU A 59 7.73 11.86 -12.06
C GLU A 59 7.09 10.57 -11.54
N ILE A 60 6.61 9.71 -12.43
CA ILE A 60 6.11 8.37 -12.06
C ILE A 60 7.21 7.56 -11.37
N ALA A 61 8.43 7.56 -11.92
CA ALA A 61 9.55 6.85 -11.32
C ALA A 61 9.85 7.36 -9.90
N VAL A 62 9.85 8.68 -9.69
CA VAL A 62 10.04 9.29 -8.36
C VAL A 62 8.94 8.86 -7.41
N LEU A 63 7.66 8.87 -7.83
CA LEU A 63 6.54 8.45 -7.00
C LEU A 63 6.60 6.97 -6.64
N VAL A 64 7.00 6.10 -7.58
CA VAL A 64 7.19 4.66 -7.34
C VAL A 64 8.32 4.42 -6.34
N LEU A 65 9.47 5.07 -6.54
CA LEU A 65 10.62 4.95 -5.63
C LEU A 65 10.30 5.49 -4.24
N TRP A 66 9.61 6.63 -4.16
CA TRP A 66 9.18 7.21 -2.90
C TRP A 66 8.19 6.31 -2.18
N ALA A 67 7.21 5.74 -2.88
CA ALA A 67 6.26 4.82 -2.26
C ALA A 67 6.99 3.58 -1.71
N TYR A 68 7.91 3.00 -2.47
CA TYR A 68 8.71 1.86 -2.02
C TYR A 68 9.51 2.19 -0.76
N PHE A 69 10.18 3.34 -0.74
CA PHE A 69 10.91 3.82 0.42
C PHE A 69 9.99 4.05 1.62
N ALA A 70 8.86 4.72 1.40
CA ALA A 70 7.88 5.05 2.43
C ALA A 70 7.28 3.80 3.08
N LEU A 71 6.89 2.80 2.26
CA LEU A 71 6.39 1.51 2.77
C LEU A 71 7.47 0.77 3.56
N SER A 72 8.71 0.73 3.05
CA SER A 72 9.83 0.06 3.74
C SER A 72 10.10 0.69 5.11
N VAL A 73 10.22 2.02 5.16
CA VAL A 73 10.50 2.74 6.41
C VAL A 73 9.32 2.62 7.38
N SER A 74 8.10 2.79 6.90
CA SER A 74 6.90 2.67 7.74
C SER A 74 6.70 1.25 8.25
N GLY A 75 7.08 0.23 7.46
CA GLY A 75 7.04 -1.16 7.88
C GLY A 75 8.01 -1.45 9.02
N VAL A 76 9.25 -0.96 8.92
CA VAL A 76 10.23 -1.10 10.01
C VAL A 76 9.74 -0.38 11.27
N ILE A 77 9.33 0.89 11.15
CA ILE A 77 8.85 1.67 12.30
C ILE A 77 7.58 1.04 12.88
N GLY A 78 6.63 0.66 12.03
CA GLY A 78 5.36 0.05 12.43
C GLY A 78 5.54 -1.29 13.14
N TYR A 79 6.50 -2.12 12.68
CA TYR A 79 6.86 -3.35 13.37
C TYR A 79 7.32 -3.10 14.81
N PHE A 80 8.21 -2.12 15.03
CA PHE A 80 8.69 -1.80 16.38
C PHE A 80 7.66 -1.06 17.24
N ALA A 81 6.83 -0.21 16.63
CA ALA A 81 5.82 0.57 17.34
C ALA A 81 4.59 -0.26 17.74
N PHE A 82 4.18 -1.22 16.88
CA PHE A 82 2.89 -1.91 17.01
C PHE A 82 3.00 -3.45 16.99
N GLY A 83 4.04 -4.03 16.38
CA GLY A 83 4.19 -5.48 16.23
C GLY A 83 4.61 -6.25 17.49
N GLY A 84 5.08 -5.55 18.54
CA GLY A 84 5.58 -6.17 19.77
C GLY A 84 4.53 -6.47 20.86
N GLN A 85 3.23 -6.31 20.59
CA GLN A 85 2.22 -6.34 21.66
C GLN A 85 1.69 -7.73 22.04
N SER A 86 1.90 -8.78 21.24
CA SER A 86 1.44 -10.14 21.59
C SER A 86 2.61 -11.06 21.98
N THR A 87 2.55 -11.64 23.18
CA THR A 87 3.48 -12.69 23.64
C THR A 87 3.11 -14.07 23.08
N SER A 88 2.05 -14.17 22.28
CA SER A 88 1.50 -15.41 21.72
C SER A 88 1.14 -15.20 20.24
N TYR A 89 1.46 -16.16 19.37
CA TYR A 89 1.10 -16.11 17.96
C TYR A 89 -0.43 -15.96 17.80
N PRO A 90 -0.93 -14.94 17.07
CA PRO A 90 -2.36 -14.61 17.00
C PRO A 90 -3.20 -15.63 16.19
N GLY A 91 -2.55 -16.60 15.55
CA GLY A 91 -3.20 -17.60 14.73
C GLY A 91 -3.29 -17.19 13.26
N GLU A 92 -3.41 -18.20 12.40
CA GLU A 92 -3.32 -18.02 10.95
C GLU A 92 -4.45 -17.17 10.35
N LEU A 93 -5.66 -17.22 10.95
CA LEU A 93 -6.81 -16.43 10.49
C LEU A 93 -6.66 -14.94 10.86
N ALA A 94 -6.09 -14.65 12.02
CA ALA A 94 -5.79 -13.28 12.44
C ALA A 94 -4.67 -12.69 11.57
N GLU A 95 -3.63 -13.47 11.28
CA GLU A 95 -2.55 -13.08 10.36
C GLU A 95 -3.10 -12.71 8.97
N LEU A 96 -3.98 -13.54 8.39
CA LEU A 96 -4.64 -13.23 7.12
C LEU A 96 -5.46 -11.94 7.20
N THR A 97 -6.22 -11.76 8.28
CA THR A 97 -7.06 -10.56 8.50
C THR A 97 -6.17 -9.31 8.54
N ASN A 98 -5.05 -9.37 9.26
CA ASN A 98 -4.11 -8.27 9.38
C ASN A 98 -3.44 -7.95 8.04
N HIS A 99 -3.07 -8.96 7.24
CA HIS A 99 -2.56 -8.75 5.88
C HIS A 99 -3.60 -8.11 4.95
N VAL A 100 -4.87 -8.53 5.02
CA VAL A 100 -5.94 -7.94 4.21
C VAL A 100 -6.19 -6.48 4.61
N LEU A 101 -6.25 -6.18 5.90
CA LEU A 101 -6.42 -4.81 6.40
C LEU A 101 -5.25 -3.92 5.99
N LEU A 102 -4.02 -4.42 6.14
CA LEU A 102 -2.81 -3.73 5.73
C LEU A 102 -2.81 -3.46 4.22
N PHE A 103 -3.17 -4.45 3.39
CA PHE A 103 -3.26 -4.28 1.94
C PHE A 103 -4.27 -3.21 1.52
N ILE A 104 -5.50 -3.29 2.04
CA ILE A 104 -6.58 -2.33 1.72
C ILE A 104 -6.21 -0.93 2.21
N GLY A 105 -5.73 -0.83 3.45
CA GLY A 105 -5.32 0.45 4.05
C GLY A 105 -4.16 1.09 3.29
N THR A 106 -3.17 0.30 2.87
CA THR A 106 -2.03 0.78 2.09
C THR A 106 -2.47 1.33 0.75
N ILE A 107 -3.38 0.63 0.04
CA ILE A 107 -3.96 1.14 -1.22
C ILE A 107 -4.75 2.42 -0.99
N ALA A 108 -5.56 2.49 0.07
CA ALA A 108 -6.36 3.67 0.37
C ALA A 108 -5.48 4.90 0.65
N VAL A 109 -4.42 4.74 1.44
CA VAL A 109 -3.47 5.81 1.76
C VAL A 109 -2.67 6.23 0.55
N LEU A 110 -1.95 5.30 -0.09
CA LEU A 110 -1.11 5.62 -1.24
C LEU A 110 -1.95 6.15 -2.40
N GLY A 111 -3.00 5.42 -2.78
CA GLY A 111 -3.88 5.80 -3.88
C GLY A 111 -4.60 7.13 -3.62
N GLY A 112 -5.12 7.32 -2.40
CA GLY A 112 -5.81 8.56 -2.02
C GLY A 112 -4.89 9.77 -2.05
N LEU A 113 -3.70 9.68 -1.44
CA LEU A 113 -2.73 10.77 -1.42
C LEU A 113 -2.17 11.07 -2.81
N TYR A 114 -1.92 10.05 -3.63
CA TYR A 114 -1.42 10.23 -4.99
C TYR A 114 -2.48 10.85 -5.90
N MET A 115 -3.73 10.38 -5.84
CA MET A 115 -4.83 11.03 -6.56
C MET A 115 -4.99 12.49 -6.12
N ALA A 116 -4.95 12.75 -4.81
CA ALA A 116 -5.04 14.11 -4.31
C ALA A 116 -3.87 14.97 -4.82
N ALA A 117 -2.64 14.46 -4.77
CA ALA A 117 -1.44 15.14 -5.27
C ALA A 117 -1.53 15.46 -6.77
N ALA A 118 -2.05 14.53 -7.57
CA ALA A 118 -2.25 14.69 -9.01
C ALA A 118 -3.21 15.84 -9.34
N THR A 119 -4.19 16.15 -8.48
CA THR A 119 -5.08 17.31 -8.68
C THR A 119 -4.40 18.67 -8.44
N GLN A 120 -3.19 18.68 -7.86
CA GLN A 120 -2.49 19.87 -7.40
C GLN A 120 -1.32 20.28 -8.31
N ASP A 121 -1.36 19.95 -9.61
CA ASP A 121 -0.27 20.27 -10.57
C ASP A 121 0.12 21.75 -10.59
N LYS A 122 -0.84 22.66 -10.36
CA LYS A 122 -0.61 24.11 -10.29
C LYS A 122 -0.04 24.59 -8.94
N ARG A 123 0.07 23.71 -7.94
CA ARG A 123 0.46 24.01 -6.57
C ARG A 123 1.52 23.00 -6.10
N PRO A 124 2.78 23.13 -6.56
CA PRO A 124 3.81 22.12 -6.36
C PRO A 124 4.09 21.82 -4.88
N LEU A 125 4.04 22.83 -4.00
CA LEU A 125 4.23 22.62 -2.57
C LEU A 125 3.14 21.72 -1.94
N LEU A 126 1.88 21.88 -2.37
CA LEU A 126 0.79 21.03 -1.88
C LEU A 126 0.86 19.62 -2.47
N LYS A 127 1.13 19.51 -3.78
CA LYS A 127 1.34 18.23 -4.47
C LYS A 127 2.41 17.39 -3.77
N TRP A 128 3.60 17.95 -3.61
CA TRP A 128 4.71 17.24 -2.99
C TRP A 128 4.55 17.11 -1.47
N GLY A 129 3.84 18.02 -0.81
CA GLY A 129 3.44 17.87 0.59
C GLY A 129 2.55 16.63 0.81
N LEU A 130 1.56 16.41 -0.06
CA LEU A 130 0.69 15.22 -0.01
C LEU A 130 1.46 13.92 -0.25
N VAL A 131 2.40 13.92 -1.19
CA VAL A 131 3.30 12.78 -1.42
C VAL A 131 4.21 12.54 -0.21
N ALA A 132 4.76 13.60 0.39
CA ALA A 132 5.69 13.50 1.50
C ALA A 132 5.05 12.94 2.79
N VAL A 133 3.74 13.08 2.98
CA VAL A 133 3.03 12.54 4.17
C VAL A 133 2.61 11.08 4.04
N VAL A 134 2.90 10.41 2.92
CA VAL A 134 2.63 8.97 2.74
C VAL A 134 3.14 8.11 3.91
N PRO A 135 4.37 8.27 4.44
CA PRO A 135 4.82 7.48 5.58
C PRO A 135 3.92 7.65 6.81
N LEU A 136 3.40 8.85 7.07
CA LEU A 136 2.51 9.10 8.21
C LEU A 136 1.17 8.38 8.02
N GLY A 137 0.60 8.45 6.82
CA GLY A 137 -0.62 7.71 6.51
C GLY A 137 -0.40 6.20 6.65
N GLN A 138 0.76 5.70 6.22
CA GLN A 138 1.08 4.27 6.33
C GLN A 138 1.26 3.82 7.79
N LEU A 139 1.84 4.65 8.65
CA LEU A 139 1.91 4.35 10.09
C LEU A 139 0.53 4.24 10.75
N VAL A 140 -0.44 5.04 10.30
CA VAL A 140 -1.85 4.91 10.74
C VAL A 140 -2.41 3.56 10.31
N VAL A 141 -2.13 3.10 9.08
CA VAL A 141 -2.55 1.77 8.63
C VAL A 141 -1.96 0.68 9.52
N TYR A 142 -0.66 0.75 9.82
CA TYR A 142 -0.01 -0.21 10.73
C TYR A 142 -0.64 -0.22 12.12
N ALA A 143 -0.98 0.94 12.68
CA ALA A 143 -1.64 1.05 13.98
C ALA A 143 -3.02 0.38 14.02
N VAL A 144 -3.74 0.38 12.90
CA VAL A 144 -5.10 -0.20 12.79
C VAL A 144 -5.06 -1.67 12.37
N SER A 145 -4.02 -2.10 11.65
CA SER A 145 -3.87 -3.50 11.21
C SER A 145 -3.17 -4.39 12.23
N ALA A 146 -2.48 -3.83 13.22
CA ALA A 146 -1.76 -4.58 14.26
C ALA A 146 -2.66 -4.94 15.45
N VAL A 147 -3.80 -5.59 15.16
CA VAL A 147 -4.77 -6.09 16.16
C VAL A 147 -4.54 -7.57 16.41
#